data_AF-A0A1U7IRK6-F1
#
_entry.id   AF-A0A1U7IRK6-F1
#
_cell.length_a   1.000
_cell.length_b   1.000
_cell.length_c   1.000
_cell.angle_alpha   90.00
_cell.angle_beta   90.00
_cell.angle_gamma   90.00
#
_symmetry.space_group_name_H-M   'P 1'
#
loop_
_entity.id
_entity.type
_entity.pdbx_description
1 polymer ?
#
loop_
_entity_poly.entity_id
_entity_poly.type
_entity_poly.pdbx_seq_one_letter_code
_entity_poly.pdbx_strand_id
1 'polypeptide(L)' 'MLQSVKGIYRNGKIELLETPSNLEEARVIVTFLTDNTVDLQSRGIDQQQAADLRARLQTFAEDWERPDMAGYDEL' A
#
# COMPACT_ATOMS: atom_id res chain seq x y z
N MET A 1 -21.01 4.87 6.42
CA MET A 1 -19.78 4.58 5.65
C MET A 1 -18.66 4.35 6.64
N LEU A 2 -17.76 3.40 6.36
CA LEU A 2 -16.53 3.23 7.13
C LEU A 2 -15.51 4.24 6.64
N GLN A 3 -14.78 4.88 7.55
CA GLN A 3 -13.69 5.79 7.23
C GLN A 3 -12.39 5.19 7.75
N SER A 4 -11.40 5.06 6.87
CA SER A 4 -10.05 4.65 7.25
C SER A 4 -9.20 5.89 7.46
N VAL A 5 -8.46 5.93 8.56
CA VAL A 5 -7.57 7.04 8.95
C VAL A 5 -6.18 6.46 9.15
N LYS A 6 -5.16 7.07 8.53
CA LYS A 6 -3.77 6.63 8.74
C LYS A 6 -3.20 7.23 10.03
N GLY A 7 -2.34 6.48 10.69
CA GLY A 7 -1.67 6.90 11.92
C GLY A 7 -0.33 6.20 12.10
N ILE A 8 0.53 6.75 12.95
CA ILE A 8 1.79 6.14 13.35
C ILE A 8 1.61 5.49 14.71
N TYR A 9 1.89 4.19 14.80
CA TYR A 9 1.95 3.51 16.09
C TYR A 9 3.33 3.68 16.73
N ARG A 10 3.36 4.23 17.94
CA ARG A 10 4.58 4.44 18.72
C ARG A 10 4.29 4.32 20.21
N ASN A 11 5.05 3.47 20.91
CA ASN A 11 4.98 3.31 22.37
C ASN A 11 3.56 3.03 22.89
N GLY A 12 2.79 2.17 22.21
CA GLY A 12 1.42 1.82 22.64
C GLY A 12 0.35 2.85 22.28
N LYS A 13 0.70 3.90 21.53
CA LYS A 13 -0.23 4.95 21.09
C LYS A 13 -0.24 5.06 19.57
N ILE A 14 -1.39 5.46 19.02
CA ILE A 14 -1.55 5.78 17.60
C ILE A 14 -1.66 7.30 17.48
N GLU A 15 -0.71 7.91 16.78
CA GLU A 15 -0.73 9.32 16.40
C GLU A 15 -1.41 9.42 15.04
N LEU A 16 -2.65 9.93 15.00
CA LEU A 16 -3.40 10.08 13.74
C LEU A 16 -2.73 11.12 12.84
N LEU A 17 -2.58 10.80 11.55
CA LEU A 17 -2.03 11.72 10.55
C LEU A 17 -3.09 12.71 10.04
N GLU A 18 -4.37 12.38 10.23
CA GLU A 18 -5.52 13.19 9.86
C GLU A 18 -6.62 13.05 10.92
N THR A 19 -7.36 14.14 11.16
CA THR A 19 -8.50 14.11 12.08
C THR A 19 -9.76 13.74 11.30
N PRO A 20 -10.43 12.62 11.61
CA PRO A 20 -11.72 12.30 11.00
C PRO A 20 -12.76 13.38 11.35
N SER A 21 -13.49 13.88 10.36
CA SER A 21 -14.51 14.91 10.56
C SER A 21 -15.78 14.32 11.18
N ASN A 22 -16.48 15.12 11.98
CA ASN A 22 -17.77 14.78 12.58
C ASN A 22 -17.75 13.52 13.49
N LEU A 23 -16.64 13.26 14.18
CA LEU A 23 -16.50 12.13 15.10
C LEU A 23 -16.07 12.61 16.50
N GLU A 24 -16.94 12.49 17.51
CA GLU A 24 -16.57 12.73 18.91
C GLU A 24 -16.13 11.44 19.62
N GLU A 25 -16.87 10.34 19.44
CA GLU A 25 -16.55 9.01 19.98
C GLU A 25 -16.98 7.92 18.99
N ALA A 26 -16.13 6.91 18.79
CA ALA A 26 -16.47 5.74 17.98
C ALA A 26 -15.66 4.50 18.37
N ARG A 27 -16.18 3.31 18.04
CA ARG A 27 -15.41 2.07 18.08
C ARG A 27 -14.46 2.02 16.90
N VAL A 28 -13.23 1.58 17.14
CA VAL A 28 -12.18 1.49 16.11
C VAL A 28 -11.67 0.06 15.96
N ILE A 29 -11.21 -0.26 14.76
CA ILE A 29 -10.40 -1.45 14.46
C ILE A 29 -9.01 -0.94 14.09
N VAL A 30 -7.98 -1.53 14.69
CA VAL A 30 -6.58 -1.15 14.41
C VAL A 30 -5.94 -2.27 13.59
N THR A 31 -5.47 -1.91 12.39
CA THR A 31 -4.67 -2.78 11.53
C THR A 31 -3.25 -2.24 11.46
N PHE A 32 -2.28 -3.04 11.88
CA PHE A 32 -0.86 -2.68 11.76
C PHE A 32 -0.38 -3.05 10.37
N LEU A 33 -0.08 -2.01 9.58
CA LEU A 33 0.54 -2.20 8.27
C LEU A 33 2.01 -2.60 8.48
N THR A 34 2.38 -3.75 7.97
CA THR A 34 3.78 -4.11 7.80
C THR A 34 4.27 -3.53 6.48
N ASP A 35 5.51 -3.05 6.47
CA ASP A 35 6.19 -2.74 5.21
C ASP A 35 6.36 -4.04 4.43
N ASN A 36 5.38 -4.38 3.60
CA ASN A 36 5.44 -5.52 2.68
C ASN A 36 6.35 -5.20 1.50
N THR A 37 7.53 -4.65 1.78
CA THR A 37 8.56 -4.49 0.77
C THR A 37 9.03 -5.89 0.40
N VAL A 38 8.89 -6.22 -0.88
CA VAL A 38 9.42 -7.47 -1.40
C VAL A 38 10.93 -7.28 -1.57
N ASP A 39 11.70 -7.94 -0.71
CA ASP A 39 13.15 -8.01 -0.89
C ASP A 39 13.47 -8.89 -2.11
N LEU A 40 13.72 -8.24 -3.25
CA LEU A 40 14.07 -8.90 -4.50
C LEU A 40 15.42 -9.63 -4.41
N GLN A 41 16.38 -9.11 -3.66
CA GLN A 41 17.69 -9.74 -3.51
C GLN A 41 17.61 -11.05 -2.74
N SER A 42 16.81 -11.10 -1.66
CA SER A 42 16.56 -12.35 -0.92
C SER A 42 15.93 -13.45 -1.80
N ARG A 43 15.30 -13.06 -2.91
CA ARG A 43 14.67 -13.95 -3.89
C ARG A 43 15.55 -14.23 -5.10
N GLY A 44 16.83 -13.84 -5.05
CA GLY A 44 17.80 -14.08 -6.11
C GLY A 44 17.58 -13.21 -7.35
N ILE A 45 16.90 -12.08 -7.21
CA ILE A 45 16.69 -11.11 -8.29
C ILE A 45 17.60 -9.91 -7.99
N ASP A 46 18.68 -9.81 -8.75
CA ASP A 46 19.56 -8.65 -8.71
C ASP A 46 18.98 -7.45 -9.49
N GLN A 47 19.68 -6.32 -9.45
CA GLN A 47 19.22 -5.09 -10.08
C GLN A 47 19.11 -5.21 -11.61
N GLN A 48 19.99 -5.98 -12.26
CA GLN A 48 19.98 -6.16 -13.70
C GLN A 48 18.79 -7.03 -14.12
N GLN A 49 18.52 -8.11 -13.37
CA GLN A 49 17.36 -8.96 -13.57
C GLN A 49 16.05 -8.22 -13.31
N ALA A 50 15.99 -7.36 -12.28
CA ALA A 50 14.83 -6.52 -12.02
C ALA A 50 14.57 -5.53 -13.16
N ALA A 51 15.63 -4.93 -13.71
CA ALA A 51 15.52 -4.02 -14.86
C ALA A 51 15.05 -4.73 -16.13
N ASP A 52 15.59 -5.92 -16.43
CA ASP A 52 15.15 -6.75 -17.55
C ASP A 52 13.67 -7.14 -17.42
N LEU A 53 13.27 -7.61 -16.23
CA LEU A 53 11.88 -7.97 -15.96
C LEU A 53 10.94 -6.79 -16.17
N ARG A 54 11.32 -5.60 -15.67
CA ARG A 54 10.53 -4.38 -15.85
C ARG A 54 10.41 -3.99 -17.32
N ALA A 55 11.49 -4.07 -18.09
CA ALA A 55 11.47 -3.76 -19.52
C ALA A 55 10.57 -4.73 -20.31
N ARG A 56 10.62 -6.03 -20.01
CA ARG A 56 9.78 -7.05 -20.65
C ARG A 56 8.29 -6.85 -20.36
N LEU A 57 7.97 -6.48 -19.13
CA LEU A 57 6.58 -6.24 -18.69
C LEU A 57 6.02 -4.89 -19.17
N GLN A 58 6.85 -3.98 -19.68
CA GLN A 58 6.43 -2.67 -20.15
C GLN A 58 5.40 -2.73 -21.29
N THR A 59 5.38 -3.82 -22.06
CA THR A 59 4.38 -4.08 -23.10
C THR A 59 2.95 -4.21 -22.56
N PHE A 60 2.78 -4.54 -21.27
CA PHE A 60 1.49 -4.62 -20.59
C PHE A 60 1.14 -3.34 -19.82
N ALA A 61 2.02 -2.34 -19.79
CA ALA A 61 1.84 -1.15 -18.98
C ALA A 61 0.59 -0.36 -19.40
N GLU A 62 0.35 -0.21 -20.70
CA GLU A 62 -0.82 0.52 -21.20
C GLU A 62 -2.14 -0.10 -20.74
N ASP A 63 -2.26 -1.43 -20.79
CA ASP A 63 -3.46 -2.14 -20.34
C ASP A 63 -3.60 -2.09 -18.81
N TRP A 64 -2.49 -2.18 -18.07
CA TRP A 64 -2.46 -2.17 -16.61
C TRP A 64 -2.69 -0.76 -16.02
N GLU A 65 -2.30 0.30 -16.72
CA GLU A 65 -2.48 1.70 -16.30
C GLU A 65 -3.88 2.25 -16.64
N ARG A 66 -4.77 1.43 -17.22
CA ARG A 66 -6.14 1.83 -17.50
C ARG A 66 -6.88 2.15 -16.19
N PRO A 67 -7.77 3.17 -16.17
CA PRO A 67 -8.53 3.54 -14.97
C PRO A 67 -9.30 2.37 -14.34
N ASP A 68 -9.79 1.44 -15.17
CA ASP A 68 -10.55 0.26 -14.73
C ASP A 68 -9.69 -0.71 -13.89
N MET A 69 -8.38 -0.74 -14.10
CA MET A 69 -7.45 -1.62 -13.38
C MET A 69 -7.15 -1.13 -11.96
N ALA A 70 -7.36 0.17 -11.68
CA ALA A 70 -7.21 0.73 -10.34
C ALA A 70 -8.13 0.04 -9.30
N GLY A 71 -9.23 -0.57 -9.74
CA GLY A 71 -10.11 -1.34 -8.86
C GLY A 71 -9.46 -2.58 -8.23
N TYR A 72 -8.36 -3.10 -8.80
CA TYR A 72 -7.61 -4.22 -8.20
C TYR A 72 -6.69 -3.78 -7.06
N ASP A 73 -6.30 -2.50 -7.01
CA ASP A 73 -5.47 -1.96 -5.92
C ASP A 73 -6.30 -1.70 -4.64
N GLU A 74 -7.64 -1.68 -4.76
CA GLU A 74 -8.59 -1.43 -3.67
C GLU A 74 -9.17 -2.71 -3.03
N LEU A 75 -8.80 -3.90 -3.53
CA LEU A 75 -9.20 -5.24 -3.02
C LEU A 75 -8.29 -5.74 -1.90
#